data_AF-A0A537ZHC8-F1
#
_entry.id   AF-A0A537ZHC8-F1
#
_cell.length_a   1.000
_cell.length_b   1.000
_cell.length_c   1.000
_cell.angle_alpha   90.00
_cell.angle_beta   90.00
_cell.angle_gamma   90.00
#
_symmetry.space_group_name_H-M   'P 1'
#
loop_
_entity.id
_entity.type
_entity.pdbx_description
1 polymer ?
#
loop_
_entity_poly.entity_id
_entity_poly.type
_entity_poly.pdbx_seq_one_letter_code
_entity_poly.pdbx_strand_id
1 'polypeptide(L)'
;MRRTILVVAAMAAMAIPAISIADQPSQQNEKNAAKFCKALRDAAGKDNFRSMFGGGKNAFGKCVSKNAKKDQQQDKTAHANAAKQCKAEQAQDPAAFKQKYGTNKNRSNAYGNCVSQTAKKDKQQLDKQETQSATNAAKDCRTEKNQDPAAFKQKYGTNKNKSNAFGKCVSQKEHQQSSGGGGGGTP
;
A
#
# COMPACT_ATOMS: atom_id res chain seq x y z
N MET A 1 5.95 -48.84 -39.58
CA MET A 1 6.14 -48.85 -38.12
C MET A 1 7.22 -47.84 -37.75
N ARG A 2 7.00 -47.16 -36.62
CA ARG A 2 7.84 -46.18 -35.89
C ARG A 2 7.79 -44.71 -36.34
N ARG A 3 7.17 -43.97 -35.42
CA ARG A 3 6.83 -42.54 -35.34
C ARG A 3 8.06 -41.72 -34.94
N THR A 4 8.26 -40.57 -35.56
CA THR A 4 8.97 -39.44 -34.96
C THR A 4 8.23 -38.16 -35.36
N ILE A 5 7.48 -37.64 -34.40
CA ILE A 5 6.77 -36.36 -34.48
C ILE A 5 7.82 -35.26 -34.34
N LEU A 6 8.11 -34.56 -35.43
CA LEU A 6 8.87 -33.31 -35.41
C LEU A 6 7.92 -32.18 -35.02
N VAL A 7 7.97 -31.79 -33.74
CA VAL A 7 7.31 -30.58 -33.25
C VAL A 7 8.12 -29.38 -33.73
N VAL A 8 7.61 -28.71 -34.77
CA VAL A 8 8.07 -27.38 -35.17
C VAL A 8 7.63 -26.40 -34.09
N ALA A 9 8.59 -25.96 -33.28
CA ALA A 9 8.40 -24.88 -32.32
C ALA A 9 8.22 -23.55 -33.09
N ALA A 10 6.97 -23.12 -33.23
CA ALA A 10 6.66 -21.76 -33.67
C ALA A 10 7.09 -20.78 -32.57
N MET A 11 8.26 -20.17 -32.74
CA MET A 11 8.64 -18.96 -32.01
C MET A 11 7.77 -17.80 -32.52
N ALA A 12 6.60 -17.62 -31.91
CA ALA A 12 5.85 -16.39 -32.03
C ALA A 12 6.62 -15.30 -31.27
N ALA A 13 7.39 -14.51 -32.02
CA ALA A 13 7.97 -13.26 -31.53
C ALA A 13 6.84 -12.33 -31.09
N MET A 14 6.59 -12.23 -29.79
CA MET A 14 5.75 -11.18 -29.23
C MET A 14 6.52 -9.86 -29.35
N ALA A 15 6.29 -9.13 -30.43
CA ALA A 15 6.53 -7.69 -30.48
C ALA A 15 5.52 -7.00 -29.55
N ILE A 16 5.84 -6.93 -28.25
CA ILE A 16 5.09 -6.09 -27.32
C ILE A 16 5.51 -4.65 -27.60
N PRO A 17 4.59 -3.74 -28.00
CA PRO A 17 4.93 -2.33 -28.08
C PRO A 17 5.46 -1.88 -26.73
N ALA A 18 6.65 -1.28 -26.72
CA ALA A 18 7.24 -0.64 -25.56
C ALA A 18 6.43 0.60 -25.20
N ILE A 19 5.25 0.40 -24.63
CA ILE A 19 4.54 1.44 -23.89
C ILE A 19 5.31 1.59 -22.59
N SER A 20 5.93 2.74 -22.37
CA SER A 20 6.67 3.07 -21.16
C SER A 20 5.81 2.81 -19.91
N ILE A 21 6.00 1.66 -19.26
CA ILE A 21 5.25 1.16 -18.10
C ILE A 21 5.65 1.87 -16.78
N ALA A 22 6.09 3.12 -16.86
CA ALA A 22 6.73 3.81 -15.72
C ALA A 22 5.73 4.25 -14.62
N ASP A 23 4.43 4.26 -14.91
CA ASP A 23 3.41 4.82 -13.99
C ASP A 23 2.20 3.92 -13.71
N GLN A 24 2.20 2.66 -14.13
CA GLN A 24 1.16 1.71 -13.70
C GLN A 24 1.59 0.97 -12.42
N PRO A 25 0.69 0.82 -11.43
CA PRO A 25 0.95 -0.01 -10.26
C PRO A 25 1.30 -1.43 -10.68
N SER A 26 2.28 -2.06 -10.02
CA SER A 26 2.60 -3.46 -10.29
C SER A 26 1.51 -4.40 -9.78
N GLN A 27 1.51 -5.65 -10.26
CA GLN A 27 0.65 -6.71 -9.72
C GLN A 27 0.80 -6.88 -8.20
N GLN A 28 1.98 -6.60 -7.64
CA GLN A 28 2.20 -6.67 -6.19
C GLN A 28 1.48 -5.51 -5.47
N ASN A 29 1.49 -4.30 -6.04
CA ASN A 29 0.77 -3.16 -5.51
C ASN A 29 -0.73 -3.42 -5.47
N GLU A 30 -1.28 -4.02 -6.52
CA GLU A 30 -2.69 -4.41 -6.54
C GLU A 30 -3.04 -5.44 -5.48
N LYS A 31 -2.18 -6.45 -5.26
CA LYS A 31 -2.38 -7.45 -4.20
C LYS A 31 -2.35 -6.82 -2.81
N ASN A 32 -1.42 -5.91 -2.55
CA ASN A 32 -1.33 -5.18 -1.28
C ASN A 32 -2.58 -4.31 -1.07
N ALA A 33 -2.96 -3.55 -2.09
CA ALA A 33 -4.15 -2.72 -2.08
C ALA A 33 -5.43 -3.54 -1.88
N ALA A 34 -5.56 -4.72 -2.49
CA ALA A 34 -6.69 -5.62 -2.29
C ALA A 34 -6.79 -6.13 -0.85
N LYS A 35 -5.66 -6.46 -0.20
CA LYS A 35 -5.64 -6.85 1.21
C LYS A 35 -6.08 -5.70 2.11
N PHE A 36 -5.53 -4.50 1.90
CA PHE A 36 -5.94 -3.29 2.61
C PHE A 36 -7.46 -3.04 2.44
N CYS A 37 -7.94 -3.03 1.19
CA CYS A 37 -9.35 -2.78 0.89
C CYS A 37 -10.28 -3.86 1.47
N LYS A 38 -9.83 -5.12 1.55
CA LYS A 38 -10.58 -6.18 2.22
C LYS A 38 -10.69 -5.90 3.73
N ALA A 39 -9.57 -5.62 4.39
CA ALA A 39 -9.56 -5.30 5.82
C ALA A 39 -10.42 -4.07 6.14
N LEU A 40 -10.30 -3.01 5.34
CA LEU A 40 -11.09 -1.79 5.49
C LEU A 40 -12.59 -2.06 5.30
N ARG A 41 -12.96 -2.86 4.28
CA ARG A 41 -14.35 -3.24 4.04
C ARG A 41 -14.92 -4.05 5.20
N ASP A 42 -14.16 -4.98 5.74
CA ASP A 42 -14.61 -5.84 6.82
C ASP A 42 -14.78 -5.03 8.12
N ALA A 43 -13.89 -4.07 8.38
CA ALA A 43 -14.00 -3.11 9.49
C ALA A 43 -15.22 -2.16 9.33
N ALA A 44 -15.31 -1.48 8.18
CA ALA A 44 -16.36 -0.50 7.91
C ALA A 44 -17.76 -1.12 7.77
N GLY A 45 -17.83 -2.36 7.26
CA GLY A 45 -19.07 -2.96 6.76
C GLY A 45 -19.35 -2.59 5.29
N LYS A 46 -20.08 -3.46 4.59
CA LYS A 46 -20.28 -3.39 3.13
C LYS A 46 -20.88 -2.06 2.67
N ASP A 47 -21.95 -1.59 3.32
CA ASP A 47 -22.65 -0.37 2.89
C ASP A 47 -21.83 0.90 3.16
N ASN A 48 -21.19 0.97 4.33
CA ASN A 48 -20.29 2.07 4.67
C ASN A 48 -19.11 2.14 3.72
N PHE A 49 -18.47 0.99 3.45
CA PHE A 49 -17.38 0.89 2.47
C PHE A 49 -17.83 1.36 1.08
N ARG A 50 -19.00 0.90 0.60
CA ARG A 50 -19.54 1.39 -0.68
C ARG A 50 -19.72 2.90 -0.67
N SER A 51 -20.25 3.46 0.40
CA SER A 51 -20.42 4.92 0.56
C SER A 51 -19.09 5.69 0.46
N MET A 52 -17.99 5.13 0.99
CA MET A 52 -16.65 5.72 0.91
C MET A 52 -16.12 5.81 -0.53
N PHE A 53 -16.48 4.86 -1.38
CA PHE A 53 -15.96 4.73 -2.74
C PHE A 53 -17.02 4.98 -3.83
N GLY A 54 -18.09 5.72 -3.50
CA GLY A 54 -19.08 6.21 -4.48
C GLY A 54 -20.29 5.30 -4.75
N GLY A 55 -20.68 4.45 -3.79
CA GLY A 55 -21.96 3.73 -3.71
C GLY A 55 -22.17 2.54 -4.68
N GLY A 56 -21.43 2.49 -5.78
CA GLY A 56 -21.61 1.49 -6.84
C GLY A 56 -21.05 0.09 -6.53
N LYS A 57 -21.37 -0.88 -7.41
CA LYS A 57 -20.80 -2.25 -7.36
C LYS A 57 -19.27 -2.26 -7.52
N ASN A 58 -18.71 -1.21 -8.15
CA ASN A 58 -17.28 -1.04 -8.39
C ASN A 58 -16.50 -0.37 -7.23
N ALA A 59 -17.11 -0.23 -6.05
CA ALA A 59 -16.46 0.38 -4.88
C ALA A 59 -15.13 -0.30 -4.52
N PHE A 60 -15.08 -1.64 -4.57
CA PHE A 60 -13.86 -2.38 -4.26
C PHE A 60 -12.76 -2.13 -5.29
N GLY A 61 -13.08 -2.18 -6.59
CA GLY A 61 -12.12 -1.86 -7.66
C GLY A 61 -11.59 -0.43 -7.56
N LYS A 62 -12.44 0.55 -7.19
CA LYS A 62 -12.01 1.93 -6.93
C LYS A 62 -11.06 2.02 -5.75
N CYS A 63 -11.35 1.30 -4.66
CA CYS A 63 -10.45 1.22 -3.52
C CYS A 63 -9.09 0.64 -3.92
N VAL A 64 -9.08 -0.48 -4.64
CA VAL A 64 -7.84 -1.15 -5.08
C VAL A 64 -7.05 -0.24 -6.01
N SER A 65 -7.68 0.35 -7.02
CA SER A 65 -6.98 1.24 -7.97
C SER A 65 -6.36 2.45 -7.28
N LYS A 66 -7.10 3.11 -6.36
CA LYS A 66 -6.58 4.25 -5.60
C LYS A 66 -5.41 3.86 -4.71
N ASN A 67 -5.54 2.76 -3.98
CA ASN A 67 -4.50 2.31 -3.06
C ASN A 67 -3.31 1.69 -3.78
N ALA A 68 -3.48 1.07 -4.95
CA ALA A 68 -2.37 0.54 -5.73
C ALA A 68 -1.46 1.67 -6.26
N LYS A 69 -2.04 2.80 -6.67
CA LYS A 69 -1.28 4.02 -7.02
C LYS A 69 -0.54 4.61 -5.82
N LYS A 70 -1.19 4.63 -4.66
CA LYS A 70 -0.57 5.06 -3.40
C LYS A 70 0.59 4.15 -3.02
N ASP A 71 0.39 2.84 -3.10
CA ASP A 71 1.37 1.79 -2.80
C ASP A 71 2.60 1.91 -3.71
N GLN A 72 2.39 2.20 -5.00
CA GLN A 72 3.47 2.46 -5.96
C GLN A 72 4.27 3.72 -5.60
N GLN A 73 3.61 4.79 -5.15
CA GLN A 73 4.30 5.99 -4.70
C GLN A 73 5.08 5.75 -3.40
N GLN A 74 4.52 4.93 -2.50
CA GLN A 74 5.18 4.51 -1.28
C GLN A 74 6.39 3.62 -1.58
N ASP A 75 6.32 2.72 -2.56
CA ASP A 75 7.47 1.93 -3.04
C ASP A 75 8.61 2.85 -3.52
N LYS A 76 8.30 3.83 -4.37
CA LYS A 76 9.30 4.80 -4.87
C LYS A 76 9.97 5.54 -3.71
N THR A 77 9.17 5.99 -2.73
CA THR A 77 9.66 6.71 -1.55
C THR A 77 10.50 5.81 -0.64
N ALA A 78 10.04 4.60 -0.37
CA ALA A 78 10.74 3.62 0.47
C ALA A 78 12.08 3.23 -0.17
N HIS A 79 12.12 3.01 -1.48
CA HIS A 79 13.37 2.76 -2.20
C HIS A 79 14.34 3.93 -2.13
N ALA A 80 13.86 5.17 -2.31
CA ALA A 80 14.72 6.35 -2.23
C ALA A 80 15.30 6.55 -0.82
N ASN A 81 14.49 6.34 0.22
CA ASN A 81 14.94 6.44 1.61
C ASN A 81 15.91 5.32 1.98
N ALA A 82 15.59 4.08 1.59
CA ALA A 82 16.47 2.92 1.76
C ALA A 82 17.82 3.12 1.06
N ALA A 83 17.83 3.67 -0.15
CA ALA A 83 19.06 3.97 -0.88
C ALA A 83 19.95 4.97 -0.13
N LYS A 84 19.36 6.01 0.49
CA LYS A 84 20.10 6.98 1.31
C LYS A 84 20.65 6.33 2.58
N GLN A 85 19.83 5.55 3.30
CA GLN A 85 20.25 4.85 4.51
C GLN A 85 21.38 3.85 4.22
N CYS A 86 21.23 3.03 3.19
CA CYS A 86 22.25 2.07 2.78
C CYS A 86 23.53 2.75 2.30
N LYS A 87 23.44 3.92 1.66
CA LYS A 87 24.62 4.69 1.27
C LYS A 87 25.35 5.24 2.50
N ALA A 88 24.62 5.73 3.50
CA ALA A 88 25.20 6.19 4.75
C ALA A 88 25.85 5.03 5.53
N GLU A 89 25.16 3.89 5.66
CA GLU A 89 25.69 2.70 6.34
C GLU A 89 26.94 2.15 5.63
N GLN A 90 26.94 2.10 4.29
CA GLN A 90 28.09 1.69 3.51
C GLN A 90 29.29 2.62 3.68
N ALA A 91 29.06 3.94 3.81
CA ALA A 91 30.13 4.92 3.99
C ALA A 91 30.77 4.85 5.39
N GLN A 92 30.04 4.37 6.40
CA GLN A 92 30.56 4.21 7.76
C GLN A 92 31.56 3.05 7.85
N ASP A 93 31.22 1.89 7.30
CA ASP A 93 32.13 0.74 7.24
C ASP A 93 31.87 -0.11 5.98
N PRO A 94 32.63 0.10 4.90
CA PRO A 94 32.47 -0.65 3.66
C PRO A 94 32.72 -2.17 3.80
N ALA A 95 33.59 -2.57 4.72
CA ALA A 95 33.95 -3.98 4.91
C ALA A 95 32.85 -4.71 5.69
N ALA A 96 32.39 -4.14 6.81
CA ALA A 96 31.27 -4.66 7.57
C ALA A 96 29.97 -4.63 6.75
N PHE A 97 29.74 -3.58 5.96
CA PHE A 97 28.57 -3.50 5.08
C PHE A 97 28.53 -4.64 4.06
N LYS A 98 29.66 -4.94 3.40
CA LYS A 98 29.77 -6.08 2.48
C LYS A 98 29.57 -7.41 3.19
N GLN A 99 30.09 -7.56 4.41
CA GLN A 99 29.87 -8.76 5.22
C GLN A 99 28.40 -8.94 5.60
N LYS A 100 27.72 -7.86 5.95
CA LYS A 100 26.32 -7.86 6.40
C LYS A 100 25.34 -8.15 5.28
N TYR A 101 25.52 -7.53 4.11
CA TYR A 101 24.52 -7.61 3.03
C TYR A 101 24.97 -8.38 1.78
N GLY A 102 26.27 -8.60 1.61
CA GLY A 102 26.80 -9.30 0.43
C GLY A 102 26.64 -10.80 0.56
N THR A 103 26.00 -11.44 -0.42
CA THR A 103 25.74 -12.89 -0.40
C THR A 103 26.40 -13.64 -1.55
N ASN A 104 26.83 -12.95 -2.61
CA ASN A 104 27.57 -13.58 -3.71
C ASN A 104 29.08 -13.70 -3.41
N LYS A 105 29.80 -14.48 -4.23
CA LYS A 105 31.24 -14.78 -4.06
C LYS A 105 32.10 -13.52 -3.83
N ASN A 106 31.77 -12.40 -4.47
CA ASN A 106 32.51 -11.15 -4.41
C ASN A 106 31.82 -10.07 -3.54
N ARG A 107 30.73 -10.41 -2.86
CA ARG A 107 29.87 -9.51 -2.06
C ARG A 107 29.42 -8.23 -2.79
N SER A 108 29.39 -8.24 -4.11
CA SER A 108 29.06 -7.08 -4.94
C SER A 108 27.56 -6.73 -4.93
N ASN A 109 26.70 -7.67 -4.54
CA ASN A 109 25.26 -7.45 -4.39
C ASN A 109 24.86 -6.80 -3.05
N ALA A 110 25.82 -6.45 -2.19
CA ALA A 110 25.55 -5.92 -0.85
C ALA A 110 24.65 -4.68 -0.87
N TYR A 111 24.92 -3.71 -1.74
CA TYR A 111 24.13 -2.48 -1.80
C TYR A 111 22.68 -2.76 -2.22
N GLY A 112 22.49 -3.52 -3.31
CA GLY A 112 21.15 -3.90 -3.77
C GLY A 112 20.37 -4.71 -2.74
N ASN A 113 21.03 -5.61 -2.01
CA ASN A 113 20.41 -6.38 -0.93
C ASN A 113 20.03 -5.49 0.26
N CYS A 114 20.87 -4.51 0.63
CA CYS A 114 20.52 -3.54 1.67
C CYS A 114 19.27 -2.77 1.26
N VAL A 115 19.28 -2.14 0.07
CA VAL A 115 18.16 -1.32 -0.39
C VAL A 115 16.87 -2.14 -0.48
N SER A 116 16.94 -3.35 -1.02
CA SER A 116 15.77 -4.23 -1.12
C SER A 116 15.20 -4.62 0.25
N GLN A 117 16.05 -4.98 1.21
CA GLN A 117 15.60 -5.39 2.54
C GLN A 117 15.02 -4.21 3.32
N THR A 118 15.70 -3.07 3.29
CA THR A 118 15.27 -1.85 3.97
C THR A 118 13.96 -1.32 3.38
N ALA A 119 13.87 -1.20 2.04
CA ALA A 119 12.63 -0.74 1.40
C ALA A 119 11.44 -1.68 1.69
N LYS A 120 11.67 -3.00 1.67
CA LYS A 120 10.63 -3.99 2.04
C LYS A 120 10.20 -3.83 3.50
N LYS A 121 11.14 -3.65 4.43
CA LYS A 121 10.84 -3.49 5.85
C LYS A 121 10.05 -2.21 6.11
N ASP A 122 10.51 -1.09 5.56
CA ASP A 122 9.85 0.22 5.70
C ASP A 122 8.43 0.16 5.16
N LYS A 123 8.26 -0.42 3.97
CA LYS A 123 6.95 -0.61 3.37
C LYS A 123 6.05 -1.52 4.20
N GLN A 124 6.54 -2.66 4.67
CA GLN A 124 5.75 -3.56 5.51
C GLN A 124 5.29 -2.87 6.80
N GLN A 125 6.13 -2.02 7.39
CA GLN A 125 5.77 -1.25 8.57
C GLN A 125 4.70 -0.20 8.25
N LEU A 126 4.89 0.55 7.17
CA LEU A 126 3.95 1.55 6.67
C LEU A 126 2.58 0.92 6.36
N ASP A 127 2.55 -0.16 5.57
CA ASP A 127 1.33 -0.87 5.18
C ASP A 127 0.56 -1.36 6.41
N LYS A 128 1.26 -1.90 7.42
CA LYS A 128 0.66 -2.35 8.68
C LYS A 128 0.05 -1.18 9.45
N GLN A 129 0.80 -0.09 9.59
CA GLN A 129 0.35 1.10 10.31
C GLN A 129 -0.87 1.73 9.65
N GLU A 130 -0.84 1.91 8.33
CA GLU A 130 -1.98 2.47 7.58
C GLU A 130 -3.20 1.55 7.64
N THR A 131 -3.01 0.23 7.48
CA THR A 131 -4.12 -0.72 7.60
C THR A 131 -4.75 -0.68 9.00
N GLN A 132 -3.92 -0.65 10.04
CA GLN A 132 -4.40 -0.60 11.42
C GLN A 132 -5.11 0.73 11.73
N SER A 133 -4.54 1.86 11.32
CA SER A 133 -5.16 3.17 11.48
C SER A 133 -6.52 3.25 10.77
N ALA A 134 -6.56 2.86 9.48
CA ALA A 134 -7.78 2.87 8.69
C ALA A 134 -8.87 1.95 9.26
N THR A 135 -8.50 0.75 9.70
CA THR A 135 -9.46 -0.22 10.24
C THR A 135 -9.98 0.16 11.62
N ASN A 136 -9.13 0.72 12.49
CA ASN A 136 -9.56 1.24 13.78
C ASN A 136 -10.49 2.45 13.60
N ALA A 137 -10.10 3.41 12.76
CA ALA A 137 -10.94 4.54 12.41
C ALA A 137 -12.29 4.10 11.84
N ALA A 138 -12.30 3.11 10.93
CA ALA A 138 -13.52 2.57 10.37
C ALA A 138 -14.42 1.89 11.41
N LYS A 139 -13.86 1.15 12.37
CA LYS A 139 -14.62 0.55 13.47
C LYS A 139 -15.23 1.62 14.36
N ASP A 140 -14.45 2.63 14.76
CA ASP A 140 -14.92 3.72 15.61
C ASP A 140 -16.04 4.51 14.93
N CYS A 141 -15.85 4.87 13.66
CA CYS A 141 -16.87 5.55 12.87
C CYS A 141 -18.13 4.70 12.68
N ARG A 142 -18.00 3.38 12.61
CA ARG A 142 -19.13 2.46 12.52
C ARG A 142 -19.90 2.42 13.83
N THR A 143 -19.20 2.35 14.96
CA THR A 143 -19.81 2.42 16.29
C THR A 143 -20.55 3.74 16.49
N GLU A 144 -19.91 4.87 16.20
CA GLU A 144 -20.49 6.21 16.33
C GLU A 144 -21.73 6.37 15.43
N LYS A 145 -21.66 5.89 14.18
CA LYS A 145 -22.80 5.90 13.26
C LYS A 145 -23.97 5.04 13.76
N ASN A 146 -23.69 3.89 14.38
CA ASN A 146 -24.72 2.98 14.88
C ASN A 146 -25.45 3.54 16.11
N GLN A 147 -24.79 4.39 16.90
CA GLN A 147 -25.39 5.04 18.07
C GLN A 147 -26.41 6.10 17.65
N ASP A 148 -26.04 7.00 16.73
CA ASP A 148 -26.95 7.99 16.18
C ASP A 148 -26.64 8.28 14.69
N PRO A 149 -27.37 7.63 13.77
CA PRO A 149 -27.18 7.85 12.34
C PRO A 149 -27.48 9.27 11.86
N ALA A 150 -28.38 9.99 12.53
CA ALA A 150 -28.80 11.33 12.15
C ALA A 150 -27.75 12.35 12.57
N ALA A 151 -27.33 12.33 13.84
CA ALA A 151 -26.25 13.17 14.35
C ALA A 151 -24.93 12.88 13.62
N PHE A 152 -24.62 11.61 13.34
CA PHE A 152 -23.42 11.24 12.59
C PHE A 152 -23.39 11.89 11.19
N LYS A 153 -24.51 11.84 10.46
CA LYS A 153 -24.63 12.50 9.16
C LYS A 153 -24.48 14.00 9.27
N GLN A 154 -25.06 14.63 10.30
CA GLN A 154 -24.93 16.07 10.52
C GLN A 154 -23.50 16.47 10.84
N LYS A 155 -22.79 15.68 11.65
CA LYS A 155 -21.41 15.93 12.08
C LYS A 155 -20.39 15.78 10.95
N TYR A 156 -20.49 14.72 10.15
CA TYR A 156 -19.46 14.37 9.16
C TYR A 156 -19.90 14.55 7.70
N GLY A 157 -21.19 14.62 7.41
CA GLY A 157 -21.70 14.71 6.05
C GLY A 157 -21.58 16.12 5.50
N THR A 158 -20.89 16.26 4.36
CA THR A 158 -20.67 17.57 3.73
C THR A 158 -21.29 17.71 2.34
N ASN A 159 -21.74 16.61 1.71
CA ASN A 159 -22.41 16.68 0.42
C ASN A 159 -23.94 16.84 0.57
N LYS A 160 -24.63 17.18 -0.53
CA LYS A 160 -26.09 17.45 -0.54
C LYS A 160 -26.92 16.37 0.19
N ASN A 161 -26.54 15.09 0.05
CA ASN A 161 -27.26 13.97 0.65
C ASN A 161 -26.57 13.38 1.90
N LYS A 162 -25.54 14.05 2.44
CA LYS A 162 -24.69 13.62 3.57
C LYS A 162 -24.17 12.18 3.47
N SER A 163 -24.08 11.61 2.26
CA SER A 163 -23.68 10.23 2.02
C SER A 163 -22.17 10.02 2.17
N ASN A 164 -21.37 11.09 2.12
CA ASN A 164 -19.93 11.03 2.32
C ASN A 164 -19.51 11.04 3.81
N ALA A 165 -20.46 11.09 4.74
CA ALA A 165 -20.21 11.21 6.18
C ALA A 165 -19.24 10.13 6.70
N PHE A 166 -19.43 8.87 6.30
CA PHE A 166 -18.58 7.79 6.80
C PHE A 166 -17.13 7.93 6.32
N GLY A 167 -16.92 8.23 5.03
CA GLY A 167 -15.57 8.46 4.51
C GLY A 167 -14.88 9.67 5.14
N LYS A 168 -15.64 10.71 5.47
CA LYS A 168 -15.14 11.89 6.19
C LYS A 168 -14.74 11.58 7.63
N CYS A 169 -15.56 10.82 8.35
CA CYS A 169 -15.23 10.35 9.70
C CYS A 169 -13.92 9.55 9.70
N VAL A 170 -13.79 8.55 8.81
CA VAL A 170 -12.56 7.72 8.74
C VAL A 170 -11.35 8.59 8.43
N SER A 171 -11.44 9.45 7.40
CA SER A 171 -10.34 10.35 7.04
C SER A 171 -9.94 11.24 8.21
N GLN A 172 -10.90 11.82 8.94
CA GLN A 172 -10.60 12.69 10.07
C GLN A 172 -9.91 11.95 11.22
N LYS A 173 -10.37 10.75 11.56
CA LYS A 173 -9.74 9.93 12.61
C LYS A 173 -8.34 9.45 12.22
N GLU A 174 -8.12 9.08 10.96
CA GLU A 174 -6.77 8.77 10.45
C GLU A 174 -5.82 9.97 10.57
N HIS A 175 -6.29 11.18 10.24
CA HIS A 175 -5.48 12.40 10.41
C HIS A 175 -5.17 12.69 11.88
N GLN A 176 -6.14 12.53 12.78
CA GLN A 176 -5.94 12.71 14.23
C GLN A 176 -4.93 11.72 14.81
N GLN A 177 -4.91 10.48 14.33
CA GLN A 177 -3.90 9.50 14.71
C GLN A 177 -2.51 9.85 14.18
N SER A 178 -2.42 10.50 13.03
CA SER A 178 -1.16 10.99 12.48
C SER A 178 -0.65 12.27 13.16
N SER A 179 -1.53 13.14 13.69
CA SER A 179 -1.14 14.39 14.36
C SER A 179 -1.04 14.28 15.88
N GLY A 180 -1.63 13.26 16.52
CA GLY A 180 -1.51 12.98 17.95
C GLY A 180 -0.26 12.19 18.36
N GLY A 181 0.54 11.69 17.40
CA GLY A 181 1.76 10.91 17.67
C GLY A 181 3.03 11.72 17.91
N GLY A 182 2.95 13.06 17.94
CA GLY A 182 4.09 13.98 18.08
C GLY A 182 4.22 14.66 19.45
N GLY A 183 3.59 14.14 20.50
CA GLY A 183 3.53 14.77 21.84
C GLY A 183 4.12 13.92 22.97
N GLY A 184 5.15 13.11 22.68
CA GLY A 184 5.81 12.25 23.67
C GLY A 184 7.28 12.63 23.88
N GLY A 185 7.54 13.87 24.29
CA GLY A 185 8.83 14.30 24.84
C GLY A 185 8.61 14.77 26.27
N THR A 186 9.03 13.94 27.24
CA THR A 186 9.24 14.29 28.65
C THR A 186 10.74 14.29 28.93
N PRO A 187 11.23 14.84 30.07
CA PRO A 187 10.52 15.39 31.23
C PRO A 187 10.41 16.92 31.27
#